data_AF-A0A832J7Y1-F1
#
_entry.id   AF-A0A832J7Y1-F1
#
_cell.length_a   1.000
_cell.length_b   1.000
_cell.length_c   1.000
_cell.angle_alpha   90.00
_cell.angle_beta   90.00
_cell.angle_gamma   90.00
#
_symmetry.space_group_name_H-M   'P 1'
#
loop_
_entity.id
_entity.type
_entity.pdbx_description
1 polymer ?
#
loop_
_entity_poly.entity_id
_entity_poly.type
_entity_poly.pdbx_seq_one_letter_code
_entity_poly.pdbx_strand_id
1 'polypeptide(L)' 'MAQDPAQNPIKRIIVGMSGGVDSSVTALLLQQQGYEVSGLFMKNWEDYPDGECPAVQDSQDVMAV' A
#
# COMPACT_ATOMS: atom_id res chain seq x y z
N MET A 1 32.15 5.84 -6.64
CA MET A 1 30.97 6.10 -7.48
C MET A 1 29.91 6.74 -6.59
N ALA A 2 30.00 8.05 -6.39
CA ALA A 2 28.96 8.81 -5.71
C ALA A 2 27.94 9.21 -6.77
N GLN A 3 26.68 8.80 -6.60
CA GLN A 3 25.59 9.21 -7.47
C GLN A 3 25.23 10.67 -7.14
N ASP A 4 25.15 11.50 -8.17
CA ASP A 4 24.76 12.91 -8.07
C ASP A 4 23.30 13.01 -7.58
N PRO A 5 23.01 13.70 -6.46
CA PRO A 5 21.66 13.81 -5.91
C PRO A 5 20.67 14.55 -6.83
N ALA A 6 21.15 15.23 -7.88
CA ALA A 6 20.30 15.98 -8.81
C ALA A 6 19.67 15.14 -9.95
N GLN A 7 20.03 13.86 -10.09
CA GLN A 7 19.65 13.05 -11.27
C GLN A 7 18.83 11.77 -11.02
N ASN A 8 18.38 11.51 -9.79
CA ASN A 8 17.47 10.39 -9.57
C ASN A 8 16.06 10.94 -9.28
N PRO A 9 15.13 10.92 -10.25
CA PRO A 9 13.74 11.29 -9.95
C PRO A 9 13.27 10.39 -8.81
N ILE A 10 12.69 10.99 -7.75
CA ILE A 10 12.09 10.22 -6.67
C ILE A 10 11.11 9.24 -7.33
N LYS A 11 11.43 7.94 -7.25
CA LYS A 11 10.62 6.92 -7.92
C LYS A 11 9.34 6.76 -7.13
N ARG A 12 8.22 7.05 -7.80
CA ARG A 12 6.87 6.87 -7.24
C ARG A 12 6.45 5.41 -7.36
N ILE A 13 5.98 4.83 -6.26
CA ILE A 13 5.57 3.43 -6.18
C ILE A 13 4.14 3.35 -5.62
N ILE A 14 3.29 2.59 -6.30
CA ILE A 14 1.96 2.24 -5.79
C ILE A 14 2.04 0.84 -5.19
N VAL A 15 1.65 0.70 -3.93
CA VAL A 15 1.60 -0.60 -3.23
C VAL A 15 0.15 -1.03 -3.12
N GLY A 16 -0.17 -2.24 -3.59
CA GLY A 16 -1.45 -2.87 -3.34
C GLY A 16 -1.56 -3.20 -1.85
N MET A 17 -2.44 -2.50 -1.15
CA MET A 17 -2.69 -2.67 0.28
C MET A 17 -3.89 -3.60 0.43
N SER A 18 -3.73 -4.70 1.15
CA SER A 18 -4.79 -5.70 1.35
C SER A 18 -5.45 -5.65 2.72
N GLY A 19 -4.94 -4.82 3.64
CA GLY A 19 -5.25 -4.86 5.07
C GLY A 19 -4.30 -5.77 5.86
N GLY A 20 -3.51 -6.60 5.17
CA GLY A 20 -2.54 -7.51 5.79
C GLY A 20 -1.20 -6.87 6.14
N VAL A 21 -0.48 -7.52 7.06
CA VAL A 21 0.84 -7.10 7.55
C VAL A 21 1.90 -7.03 6.45
N ASP A 22 1.89 -7.95 5.49
CA ASP A 22 2.92 -8.02 4.44
C ASP A 22 2.91 -6.75 3.56
N SER A 23 1.72 -6.30 3.16
CA SER A 23 1.55 -5.08 2.37
C SER A 23 1.94 -3.82 3.16
N SER A 24 1.61 -3.80 4.44
CA SER A 24 1.94 -2.71 5.37
C SER A 24 3.46 -2.58 5.58
N VAL A 25 4.14 -3.70 5.83
CA VAL A 25 5.60 -3.75 5.99
C VAL A 25 6.29 -3.42 4.65
N THR A 26 5.74 -3.86 3.52
CA THR A 26 6.27 -3.51 2.20
C THR A 26 6.24 -1.99 1.97
N ALA A 27 5.10 -1.33 2.25
CA ALA A 27 4.97 0.11 2.13
C ALA A 27 5.95 0.86 3.05
N LEU A 28 6.09 0.41 4.31
CA LEU A 28 7.02 0.97 5.29
C LEU A 28 8.47 0.89 4.81
N LEU A 29 8.91 -0.29 4.33
CA LEU A 29 10.28 -0.50 3.88
C LEU A 29 10.62 0.35 2.65
N LEU A 30 9.69 0.52 1.72
CA LEU A 30 9.87 1.38 0.55
C LEU A 30 9.93 2.86 0.96
N GLN A 31 9.09 3.30 1.89
CA GLN A 31 9.15 4.65 2.43
C GLN A 31 10.49 4.92 3.13
N GLN A 32 10.98 3.98 3.94
CA GLN A 32 12.29 4.08 4.63
C GLN A 32 13.47 4.13 3.65
N GLN A 33 13.33 3.54 2.46
CA GLN A 33 14.33 3.61 1.38
C GLN A 33 14.28 4.94 0.60
N GLY A 34 13.36 5.85 0.92
CA GLY A 34 13.25 7.18 0.31
C GLY A 34 12.40 7.24 -0.95
N TYR A 35 11.58 6.22 -1.21
CA TYR A 35 10.61 6.24 -2.30
C TYR A 35 9.37 7.07 -1.95
N GLU A 36 8.74 7.66 -2.96
CA GLU A 36 7.40 8.24 -2.81
C GLU A 36 6.38 7.10 -2.95
N VAL A 37 5.75 6.71 -1.85
CA VAL A 37 4.85 5.55 -1.80
C VAL A 37 3.40 6.01 -1.67
N SER A 38 2.49 5.37 -2.40
CA SER A 38 1.04 5.51 -2.20
C SER A 38 0.37 4.14 -2.15
N GLY A 39 -0.57 3.97 -1.21
CA GLY A 39 -1.36 2.74 -1.09
C GLY A 39 -2.56 2.71 -2.04
N LEU A 40 -2.89 1.51 -2.54
CA LEU A 40 -4.09 1.22 -3.32
C LEU A 40 -4.81 0.01 -2.72
N PHE A 41 -6.05 0.19 -2.27
CA PHE A 41 -6.93 -0.92 -1.90
C PHE A 41 -7.80 -1.30 -3.09
N MET A 42 -8.01 -2.61 -3.31
CA MET A 42 -8.84 -3.13 -4.41
C MET A 42 -9.95 -4.02 -3.84
N LYS A 43 -11.21 -3.61 -4.03
CA LYS A 43 -12.37 -4.49 -3.83
C LYS A 43 -12.67 -5.20 -5.14
N ASN A 44 -12.29 -6.46 -5.24
CA ASN A 44 -12.42 -7.25 -6.48
C ASN A 44 -13.64 -8.17 -6.49
N TRP A 45 -14.27 -8.39 -5.34
CA TRP A 45 -15.43 -9.27 -5.20
C TRP A 45 -16.58 -8.53 -4.55
N GLU A 46 -17.80 -8.86 -4.98
CA GLU A 46 -19.02 -8.47 -4.28
C GLU A 46 -19.31 -9.56 -3.24
N ASP A 47 -19.46 -9.15 -1.98
CA ASP A 47 -19.80 -10.08 -0.92
C ASP A 47 -21.28 -10.47 -1.00
N TYR A 48 -21.60 -11.68 -0.57
CA TYR A 48 -22.97 -12.18 -0.57
C TYR A 48 -23.86 -11.30 0.34
N PRO A 49 -25.13 -11.05 -0.05
CA PRO A 49 -26.02 -10.09 0.62
C PRO A 49 -26.30 -10.36 2.10
N ASP A 50 -25.94 -11.54 2.61
CA ASP A 50 -26.36 -12.05 3.91
C ASP A 50 -25.20 -12.18 4.92
N GLY A 51 -23.98 -11.77 4.54
CA GLY A 51 -22.76 -11.89 5.35
C GLY A 51 -22.12 -10.55 5.71
N GLU A 52 -21.31 -10.53 6.78
CA GLU A 52 -20.41 -9.39 7.03
C GLU A 52 -19.42 -9.26 5.88
N CYS A 53 -19.30 -8.05 5.32
CA CYS A 53 -18.41 -7.73 4.19
C CYS A 53 -16.96 -7.62 4.71
N PRO A 54 -16.08 -8.61 4.47
CA PRO A 54 -14.71 -8.56 4.98
C PRO A 54 -13.92 -7.39 4.39
N ALA A 55 -14.26 -6.99 3.15
CA ALA A 55 -13.64 -5.86 2.47
C ALA A 55 -13.84 -4.53 3.20
N VAL A 56 -14.89 -4.37 4.03
CA VAL A 56 -15.05 -3.17 4.87
C VAL A 56 -13.97 -3.16 5.95
N GLN A 57 -13.78 -4.26 6.66
CA GLN A 57 -12.74 -4.36 7.70
C GLN A 57 -11.35 -4.19 7.08
N ASP A 58 -11.06 -4.89 5.98
CA ASP A 58 -9.77 -4.80 5.29
C ASP A 58 -9.50 -3.36 4.82
N SER A 59 -10.53 -2.64 4.34
CA SER A 59 -10.37 -1.24 3.96
C SER A 59 -10.04 -0.33 5.15
N GLN A 60 -10.59 -0.60 6.33
CA GLN A 60 -10.29 0.16 7.54
C GLN A 60 -8.86 -0.08 8.00
N ASP A 61 -8.40 -1.33 7.92
CA ASP A 61 -7.02 -1.71 8.25
C ASP A 61 -6.04 -1.04 7.29
N VAL A 62 -6.35 -0.94 5.99
CA VAL A 62 -5.53 -0.16 5.04
C VAL A 62 -5.47 1.33 5.38
N MET A 63 -6.58 1.94 5.79
CA MET A 63 -6.62 3.37 6.14
C MET A 63 -5.89 3.70 7.44
N ALA A 64 -5.62 2.70 8.29
CA ALA A 64 -4.89 2.87 9.54
C ALA A 64 -3.36 2.86 9.38
N VAL A 65 -2.86 2.57 8.17
CA VAL A 65 -1.43 2.55 7.81
C VAL A 65 -0.98 3.90 7.27
#